data_AF-A0A523YMK6-F1
#
_entry.id   AF-A0A523YMK6-F1
#
_cell.length_a   1.000
_cell.length_b   1.000
_cell.length_c   1.000
_cell.angle_alpha   90.00
_cell.angle_beta   90.00
_cell.angle_gamma   90.00
#
_symmetry.space_group_name_H-M   'P 1'
#
loop_
_entity.id
_entity.type
_entity.pdbx_description
1 polymer ?
#
loop_
_entity_poly.entity_id
_entity_poly.type
_entity_poly.pdbx_seq_one_letter_code
_entity_poly.pdbx_strand_id
1 'polypeptide(L)' 'ARQILRIKDRLNEIFVEHTGQSKEKIERDTDRDFYMTAEEAKEYGLIDKVIESKKIK' A
#
# COMPACT_ATOMS: atom_id res chain seq x y z
N ALA A 1 -0.76 15.10 21.40
CA ALA A 1 0.18 14.44 20.46
C ALA A 1 0.05 12.89 20.35
N ARG A 2 -0.64 12.17 21.25
CA ARG A 2 -0.70 10.68 21.18
C ARG A 2 -1.67 10.11 20.13
N GLN A 3 -2.66 10.89 19.68
CA GLN A 3 -3.64 10.41 18.68
C GLN A 3 -3.03 10.22 17.29
N ILE A 4 -2.09 11.08 16.89
CA ILE A 4 -1.44 11.00 15.57
C ILE A 4 -0.67 9.69 15.44
N LEU A 5 0.08 9.31 16.49
CA LEU A 5 0.80 8.04 16.53
C LEU A 5 -0.15 6.84 16.47
N ARG A 6 -1.26 6.88 17.23
CA ARG A 6 -2.29 5.82 17.18
C ARG A 6 -2.92 5.66 15.81
N ILE A 7 -3.15 6.76 15.10
CA ILE A 7 -3.72 6.74 13.75
C ILE A 7 -2.71 6.16 12.76
N LYS A 8 -1.45 6.60 12.82
CA LYS A 8 -0.38 6.03 11.99
C LYS A 8 -0.24 4.52 12.18
N ASP A 9 -0.20 4.07 13.43
CA ASP A 9 -0.04 2.65 13.76
C ASP A 9 -1.20 1.81 13.21
N ARG A 10 -2.43 2.31 13.37
CA ARG A 10 -3.63 1.65 12.84
C ARG A 10 -3.68 1.62 11.31
N LEU A 11 -3.20 2.66 10.63
CA LEU A 11 -3.08 2.65 9.17
C LEU A 11 -2.07 1.59 8.73
N ASN A 12 -0.92 1.52 9.40
CA ASN A 12 0.11 0.54 9.07
C ASN A 12 -0.37 -0.90 9.28
N GLU A 13 -1.16 -1.17 10.33
CA GLU A 13 -1.80 -2.48 10.54
C GLU A 13 -2.74 -2.87 9.40
N ILE A 14 -3.57 -1.94 8.92
CA ILE A 14 -4.48 -2.18 7.78
C ILE A 14 -3.68 -2.51 6.51
N PHE A 15 -2.60 -1.76 6.26
CA PHE A 15 -1.72 -2.04 5.13
C PHE A 15 -1.09 -3.43 5.23
N VAL A 16 -0.58 -3.82 6.40
CA VAL A 16 0.01 -5.15 6.62
C VAL A 16 -1.01 -6.26 6.36
N GLU A 17 -2.24 -6.10 6.87
CA GLU A 17 -3.30 -7.09 6.72
C GLU A 17 -3.71 -7.30 5.25
N HIS A 18 -3.78 -6.25 4.45
CA HIS A 18 -4.28 -6.33 3.07
C HIS A 18 -3.18 -6.57 2.03
N THR A 19 -1.97 -6.06 2.26
CA THR A 19 -0.84 -6.24 1.33
C THR A 19 -0.02 -7.49 1.61
N GLY A 20 -0.13 -8.07 2.81
CA GLY A 20 0.72 -9.16 3.28
C GLY A 20 2.19 -8.78 3.47
N GLN A 21 2.51 -7.49 3.38
CA GLN A 21 3.87 -6.97 3.62
C GLN A 21 4.13 -6.85 5.12
N SER A 22 5.41 -6.90 5.50
CA SER A 22 5.82 -6.72 6.89
C SER A 22 5.66 -5.27 7.36
N LYS A 23 5.33 -5.09 8.64
CA LYS A 23 5.13 -3.77 9.26
C LYS A 23 6.33 -2.83 9.06
N GLU A 24 7.55 -3.34 9.20
CA GLU A 24 8.78 -2.57 8.98
C GLU A 24 8.89 -2.01 7.55
N LYS A 25 8.42 -2.77 6.55
CA LYS A 25 8.41 -2.34 5.15
C LYS A 25 7.38 -1.24 4.94
N ILE A 26 6.16 -1.44 5.42
CA ILE A 26 5.11 -0.40 5.39
C ILE A 26 5.57 0.87 6.10
N GLU A 27 6.17 0.77 7.29
CA GLU A 27 6.67 1.94 8.03
C GLU A 27 7.74 2.71 7.26
N ARG A 28 8.66 2.00 6.60
CA ARG A 28 9.69 2.63 5.76
C ARG A 28 9.09 3.30 4.52
N ASP A 29 8.14 2.63 3.88
CA ASP A 29 7.50 3.09 2.65
C ASP A 29 6.46 4.20 2.91
N THR A 30 5.92 4.29 4.13
CA THR A 30 4.97 5.33 4.56
C THR A 30 5.63 6.52 5.27
N ASP A 31 6.92 6.43 5.61
CA ASP A 31 7.68 7.55 6.17
C ASP A 31 7.92 8.66 5.14
N ARG A 32 7.92 8.30 3.84
CA ARG A 32 8.01 9.24 2.72
C ARG A 32 6.94 8.96 1.70
N ASP A 33 6.63 9.94 0.85
CA ASP A 33 5.74 9.75 -0.28
C ASP A 33 6.34 8.70 -1.24
N PHE A 34 5.85 7.47 -1.14
CA PHE A 34 6.28 6.35 -1.98
C PHE A 34 5.29 6.18 -3.13
N TYR A 35 5.68 6.70 -4.30
CA TYR A 35 4.95 6.50 -5.54
C TYR A 35 5.38 5.20 -6.19
N MET A 36 4.41 4.46 -6.67
CA MET A 36 4.60 3.18 -7.34
C MET A 36 3.76 3.16 -8.62
N THR A 37 4.29 2.49 -9.63
CA THR A 37 3.58 2.21 -10.87
C THR A 37 2.44 1.22 -10.65
N ALA A 38 1.55 1.08 -11.62
CA ALA A 38 0.44 0.15 -11.52
C ALA A 38 0.91 -1.31 -11.38
N GLU A 39 2.02 -1.70 -12.01
CA GLU A 39 2.61 -3.03 -11.86
C GLU A 39 3.20 -3.22 -10.46
N GLU A 40 3.97 -2.25 -9.97
CA GLU A 40 4.53 -2.28 -8.62
C GLU A 40 3.43 -2.34 -7.55
N ALA A 41 2.34 -1.59 -7.70
CA ALA A 41 1.20 -1.65 -6.78
C ALA A 41 0.54 -3.04 -6.74
N LYS A 42 0.53 -3.74 -7.88
CA LYS A 42 0.02 -5.10 -7.97
C LYS A 42 0.96 -6.09 -7.29
N GLU A 43 2.26 -6.00 -7.54
CA GLU A 43 3.27 -6.84 -6.88
C GLU A 43 3.35 -6.58 -5.38
N TYR A 44 3.11 -5.34 -4.96
CA TYR A 44 3.05 -4.95 -3.56
C TYR A 44 1.84 -5.56 -2.84
N GLY A 45 0.80 -5.98 -3.58
CA GLY A 45 -0.45 -6.51 -3.04
C GLY A 45 -1.48 -5.42 -2.72
N LEU A 46 -1.32 -4.21 -3.27
CA LEU A 46 -2.30 -3.12 -3.09
C LEU A 46 -3.47 -3.22 -4.06
N ILE A 47 -3.27 -3.83 -5.22
CA ILE A 47 -4.31 -4.01 -6.25
C ILE A 47 -4.22 -5.42 -6.86
N ASP A 48 -5.36 -6.03 -7.20
CA ASP A 48 -5.36 -7.39 -7.79
C ASP A 48 -4.99 -7.40 -9.28
N LYS A 49 -5.48 -6.40 -10.03
CA LYS A 49 -5.28 -6.30 -11.49
C LYS A 49 -5.18 -4.85 -11.94
N VAL A 50 -4.26 -4.62 -12.87
CA VAL A 50 -4.19 -3.40 -13.66
C VAL A 50 -5.15 -3.56 -14.84
N ILE A 51 -6.14 -2.68 -14.95
CA ILE A 51 -7.08 -2.67 -16.07
C ILE A 51 -6.50 -1.78 -17.17
N GLU A 52 -5.91 -2.40 -18.18
CA GLU A 52 -5.59 -1.70 -19.42
C GLU A 52 -6.86 -1.54 -20.25
N SER A 53 -7.00 -0.39 -20.94
CA SER A 53 -8.23 0.00 -21.61
C SER A 53 -8.75 -1.10 -22.54
N LYS A 54 -10.08 -1.25 -22.51
CA LYS A 54 -10.90 -2.18 -23.31
C LYS A 54 -10.23 -2.47 -24.66
N LYS A 55 -9.71 -3.70 -24.85
CA LYS A 55 -9.62 -4.24 -26.22
C LYS A 55 -11.06 -4.33 -26.72
N ILE A 56 -11.50 -3.26 -27.38
CA ILE A 56 -12.63 -3.30 -28.29
C ILE A 56 -12.16 -4.24 -29.40
N LYS A 57 -12.47 -5.52 -29.25
CA LYS A 57 -12.46 -6.47 -30.37
C LYS A 57 -13.79 -6.36 -31.08
#